data_AF-A0A0J1GG99-F1
#
_entry.id   AF-A0A0J1GG99-F1
#
_cell.length_a   1.000
_cell.length_b   1.000
_cell.length_c   1.000
_cell.angle_alpha   90.00
_cell.angle_beta   90.00
_cell.angle_gamma   90.00
#
_symmetry.space_group_name_H-M   'P 1'
#
loop_
_entity.id
_entity.type
_entity.pdbx_description
1 polymer ?
#
loop_
_entity_poly.entity_id
_entity_poly.type
_entity_poly.pdbx_seq_one_letter_code
_entity_poly.pdbx_strand_id
1 'polypeptide(L)'
;MTIRDRILARADLDPLRVARDLDGLAAALNAEGLTVAGERYVTMRTILAECPSGHEIVVALRTAAPADPIVDESVNFLRKDSGFDVGHPNARPDLDRLVAAGVLTAGQRDELLALALRPLIVTRLDVADEMFNPDGTEK
;
A
#
# COMPACT_ATOMS: atom_id res chain seq x y z
N MET A 1 -2.34 -12.95 -2.50
CA MET A 1 -3.34 -13.40 -3.48
C MET A 1 -2.98 -12.79 -4.81
N THR A 2 -2.68 -13.63 -5.80
CA THR A 2 -2.21 -13.23 -7.14
C THR A 2 -3.38 -12.78 -8.04
N ILE A 3 -3.08 -12.29 -9.25
CA ILE A 3 -4.11 -11.97 -10.26
C ILE A 3 -4.83 -13.26 -10.65
N ARG A 4 -4.07 -14.34 -10.87
CA ARG A 4 -4.63 -15.66 -11.15
C ARG A 4 -5.59 -16.14 -10.06
N ASP A 5 -5.19 -16.08 -8.80
CA ASP A 5 -6.03 -16.54 -7.68
C ASP A 5 -7.37 -15.78 -7.63
N ARG A 6 -7.33 -14.46 -7.89
CA ARG A 6 -8.52 -13.61 -7.92
C ARG A 6 -9.48 -14.00 -9.04
N ILE A 7 -8.95 -14.26 -10.23
CA ILE A 7 -9.75 -14.68 -11.38
C ILE A 7 -10.38 -16.05 -11.12
N LEU A 8 -9.60 -17.02 -10.63
CA LEU A 8 -10.09 -18.38 -10.37
C LEU A 8 -11.09 -18.45 -9.21
N ALA A 9 -11.03 -17.52 -8.25
CA ALA A 9 -11.99 -17.44 -7.16
C ALA A 9 -13.37 -16.87 -7.60
N ARG A 10 -13.47 -16.31 -8.81
CA ARG A 10 -14.65 -15.60 -9.31
C ARG A 10 -15.33 -16.36 -10.45
N ALA A 11 -16.35 -17.14 -10.10
CA ALA A 11 -17.16 -17.90 -11.08
C ALA A 11 -17.84 -17.01 -12.14
N ASP A 12 -18.12 -15.74 -11.81
CA ASP A 12 -18.66 -14.77 -12.77
C ASP A 12 -17.68 -14.40 -13.89
N LEU A 13 -16.38 -14.68 -13.72
CA LEU A 13 -15.35 -14.44 -14.72
C LEU A 13 -15.06 -15.65 -15.61
N ASP A 14 -15.64 -16.82 -15.32
CA ASP A 14 -15.43 -18.03 -16.12
C ASP A 14 -15.74 -17.85 -17.62
N PRO A 15 -16.84 -17.17 -18.02
CA PRO A 15 -17.10 -16.93 -19.44
C PRO A 15 -15.98 -16.11 -20.11
N LEU A 16 -15.43 -15.12 -19.41
CA LEU A 16 -14.34 -14.28 -19.91
C LEU A 16 -13.03 -15.06 -19.98
N ARG A 17 -12.76 -15.93 -19.00
CA ARG A 17 -11.61 -16.84 -18.99
C ARG A 17 -11.65 -17.83 -20.15
N VAL A 18 -12.78 -18.53 -20.32
CA VAL A 18 -12.98 -19.49 -21.43
C VAL A 18 -12.88 -18.81 -22.79
N ALA A 19 -13.44 -17.59 -22.92
CA ALA A 19 -13.35 -16.79 -24.13
C ALA A 19 -11.97 -16.13 -24.34
N ARG A 20 -11.07 -16.22 -23.36
CA ARG A 20 -9.77 -15.53 -23.32
C ARG A 20 -9.88 -14.02 -23.52
N ASP A 21 -10.94 -13.44 -22.96
CA ASP A 21 -11.16 -12.00 -22.96
C ASP A 21 -10.29 -11.34 -21.87
N LEU A 22 -9.04 -11.11 -22.20
CA LEU A 22 -8.04 -10.53 -21.30
C LEU A 22 -8.41 -9.10 -20.87
N ASP A 23 -9.03 -8.33 -21.77
CA ASP A 23 -9.44 -6.96 -21.49
C ASP A 23 -10.66 -6.94 -20.57
N GLY A 24 -11.62 -7.85 -20.78
CA GLY A 24 -12.75 -8.06 -19.87
C GLY A 24 -12.32 -8.50 -18.48
N LEU A 25 -11.35 -9.42 -18.38
CA LEU A 25 -10.78 -9.86 -17.10
C LEU A 25 -10.07 -8.71 -16.37
N ALA A 26 -9.23 -7.94 -17.08
CA ALA A 26 -8.55 -6.78 -16.51
C ALA A 26 -9.56 -5.71 -16.04
N ALA A 27 -10.58 -5.42 -16.83
CA ALA A 27 -11.64 -4.48 -16.46
C ALA A 27 -12.40 -4.94 -15.21
N ALA A 28 -12.72 -6.23 -15.10
CA ALA A 28 -13.44 -6.79 -13.97
C ALA A 28 -12.61 -6.76 -12.67
N LEU A 29 -11.29 -6.93 -12.75
CA LEU A 29 -10.40 -6.79 -11.59
C LEU A 29 -10.18 -5.32 -11.21
N ASN A 30 -10.04 -4.42 -12.17
CA ASN A 30 -9.94 -2.98 -11.91
C ASN A 30 -11.20 -2.43 -11.23
N ALA A 31 -12.37 -2.98 -11.55
CA ALA A 31 -13.64 -2.63 -10.90
C ALA A 31 -13.71 -3.02 -9.41
N GLU A 32 -12.85 -3.92 -8.92
CA GLU A 32 -12.75 -4.24 -7.48
C GLU A 32 -12.12 -3.10 -6.66
N GLY A 33 -11.52 -2.09 -7.31
CA GLY A 33 -10.89 -0.97 -6.60
C GLY A 33 -9.67 -1.40 -5.79
N LEU A 34 -8.93 -2.41 -6.26
CA LEU A 34 -7.76 -2.93 -5.58
C LEU A 34 -6.71 -1.83 -5.38
N THR A 35 -6.02 -1.89 -4.26
CA THR A 35 -4.90 -1.00 -3.96
C THR A 35 -3.63 -1.78 -3.71
N VAL A 36 -2.51 -1.13 -4.00
CA VAL A 36 -1.18 -1.63 -3.71
C VAL A 36 -0.40 -0.53 -3.02
N ALA A 37 0.52 -0.90 -2.12
CA ALA A 37 1.46 0.07 -1.59
C ALA A 37 2.41 0.52 -2.72
N GLY A 38 2.52 1.82 -2.91
CA GLY A 38 3.55 2.45 -3.72
C GLY A 38 4.46 3.29 -2.85
N GLU A 39 5.68 3.55 -3.31
CA GLU A 39 6.57 4.53 -2.68
C GLU A 39 5.89 5.90 -2.65
N ARG A 40 5.84 6.51 -1.47
CA ARG A 40 5.30 7.85 -1.28
C ARG A 40 6.02 8.54 -0.13
N TYR A 41 6.75 9.60 -0.46
CA TYR A 41 7.31 10.51 0.54
C TYR A 41 6.20 11.28 1.26
N VAL A 42 6.01 10.95 2.53
CA VAL A 42 5.05 11.59 3.43
C VAL A 42 5.80 12.60 4.30
N THR A 43 5.32 13.83 4.33
CA THR A 43 5.86 14.90 5.20
C THR A 43 4.94 15.10 6.40
N MET A 44 5.39 15.86 7.40
CA MET A 44 4.50 16.27 8.51
C MET A 44 3.25 17.00 8.02
N ARG A 45 3.37 17.80 6.94
CA ARG A 45 2.23 18.49 6.33
C ARG A 45 1.24 17.51 5.72
N THR A 46 1.72 16.44 5.11
CA THR A 46 0.90 15.36 4.56
C THR A 46 0.11 14.67 5.67
N ILE A 47 0.78 14.30 6.77
CA ILE A 47 0.14 13.66 7.93
C ILE A 47 -0.96 14.55 8.50
N LEU A 48 -0.68 15.84 8.71
CA LEU A 48 -1.67 16.79 9.25
C LEU A 48 -2.85 17.05 8.30
N ALA A 49 -2.67 16.86 6.99
CA ALA A 49 -3.69 17.14 5.99
C ALA A 49 -4.55 15.91 5.65
N GLU A 50 -3.98 14.71 5.71
CA GLU A 50 -4.59 13.49 5.13
C GLU A 50 -4.87 12.40 6.17
N CYS A 51 -4.27 12.46 7.37
CA CYS A 51 -4.57 11.52 8.45
C CYS A 51 -5.65 12.11 9.39
N PRO A 52 -6.75 11.39 9.67
CA PRO A 52 -7.72 11.79 10.69
C PRO A 52 -7.09 12.07 12.06
N SER A 53 -6.10 11.28 12.46
CA SER A 53 -5.35 11.42 13.71
C SER A 53 -4.06 12.24 13.53
N GLY A 54 -4.00 13.10 12.50
CA GLY A 54 -2.76 13.72 12.06
C GLY A 54 -2.07 14.55 13.15
N HIS A 55 -2.83 15.27 13.98
CA HIS A 55 -2.25 16.06 15.07
C HIS A 55 -1.65 15.17 16.16
N GLU A 56 -2.38 14.13 16.58
CA GLU A 56 -1.97 13.16 17.60
C GLU A 56 -0.73 12.40 17.17
N ILE A 57 -0.66 11.97 15.90
CA ILE A 57 0.51 11.31 15.32
C ILE A 57 1.74 12.21 15.44
N VAL A 58 1.63 13.47 15.03
CA VAL A 58 2.74 14.43 15.06
C VAL A 58 3.22 14.71 16.48
N VAL A 59 2.28 14.88 17.43
CA VAL A 59 2.62 15.10 18.85
C VAL A 59 3.32 13.88 19.44
N ALA A 60 2.81 12.68 19.17
CA ALA A 60 3.38 11.43 19.66
C ALA A 60 4.82 11.23 19.17
N LEU A 61 5.04 11.38 17.86
CA LEU A 61 6.37 11.26 17.25
C LEU A 61 7.36 12.29 17.83
N ARG A 62 6.94 13.57 17.95
CA ARG A 62 7.78 14.62 18.54
C ARG A 62 8.10 14.38 20.02
N THR A 63 7.19 13.76 20.76
CA THR A 63 7.39 13.45 22.18
C THR A 63 8.34 12.29 22.36
N ALA A 64 8.31 11.30 21.46
CA ALA A 64 9.18 10.12 21.51
C ALA A 64 10.60 10.38 20.97
N ALA A 65 10.77 11.31 20.02
CA ALA A 65 12.04 11.61 19.37
C ALA A 65 13.24 11.78 20.35
N PRO A 66 13.16 12.54 21.46
CA PRO A 66 14.30 12.72 22.36
C PRO A 66 14.79 11.44 23.04
N ALA A 67 13.94 10.41 23.12
CA ALA A 67 14.23 9.14 23.80
C ALA A 67 14.71 8.03 22.85
N ASP A 68 14.50 8.19 21.54
CA ASP A 68 14.85 7.18 20.54
C ASP A 68 15.48 7.84 19.29
N PRO A 69 16.78 7.63 19.04
CA PRO A 69 17.48 8.18 17.88
C PRO A 69 16.85 7.83 16.53
N ILE A 70 16.21 6.65 16.40
CA ILE A 70 15.53 6.23 15.16
C ILE A 70 14.27 7.06 14.95
N VAL A 71 13.55 7.36 16.03
CA VAL A 71 12.37 8.22 15.99
C VAL A 71 12.76 9.67 15.75
N ASP A 72 13.85 10.15 16.36
CA ASP A 72 14.39 11.48 16.08
C ASP A 72 14.78 11.63 14.61
N GLU A 73 15.49 10.64 14.06
CA GLU A 73 15.85 10.60 12.65
C GLU A 73 14.61 10.57 11.75
N SER A 74 13.62 9.73 12.06
CA SER A 74 12.35 9.66 11.33
C SER A 74 11.57 10.98 11.38
N VAL A 75 11.51 11.64 12.54
CA VAL A 75 10.89 12.98 12.71
C VAL A 75 11.67 14.04 11.93
N ASN A 76 12.99 13.92 11.85
CA ASN A 76 13.83 14.80 11.04
C ASN A 76 13.61 14.59 9.54
N PHE A 77 13.25 13.39 9.10
CA PHE A 77 12.80 13.11 7.75
C PHE A 77 11.36 13.56 7.46
N LEU A 78 10.59 14.04 8.43
CA LEU A 78 9.25 14.60 8.21
C LEU A 78 9.25 16.13 8.00
N ARG A 79 10.41 16.75 7.75
CA ARG A 79 10.53 18.20 7.49
C ARG A 79 9.87 18.58 6.15
N LYS A 80 9.87 19.87 5.78
CA LYS A 80 9.15 20.34 4.57
C LYS A 80 9.79 19.84 3.26
N ASP A 81 11.05 19.48 3.35
CA ASP A 81 12.04 19.28 2.31
C ASP A 81 12.59 17.83 2.27
N SER A 82 12.29 17.04 3.29
CA SER A 82 12.51 15.60 3.38
C SER A 82 11.19 14.93 3.76
N GLY A 83 10.88 13.77 3.17
CA GLY A 83 9.73 12.96 3.56
C GLY A 83 10.17 11.59 4.06
N PHE A 84 9.32 10.92 4.82
CA PHE A 84 9.47 9.52 5.15
C PHE A 84 8.68 8.68 4.14
N ASP A 85 9.32 7.71 3.50
CA ASP A 85 8.64 6.81 2.56
C ASP A 85 7.93 5.69 3.30
N VAL A 86 6.69 5.95 3.73
CA VAL A 86 5.84 4.98 4.44
C VAL A 86 5.44 3.78 3.55
N GLY A 87 5.60 3.89 2.23
CA GLY A 87 5.28 2.83 1.28
C GLY A 87 6.38 1.78 1.16
N HIS A 88 7.61 2.15 1.49
CA HIS A 88 8.77 1.28 1.35
C HIS A 88 8.68 0.06 2.31
N PRO A 89 9.02 -1.17 1.87
CA PRO A 89 8.96 -2.36 2.73
C PRO A 89 9.76 -2.23 4.02
N ASN A 90 10.89 -1.51 3.99
CA ASN A 90 11.73 -1.28 5.16
C ASN A 90 11.16 -0.26 6.16
N ALA A 91 10.20 0.58 5.74
CA ALA A 91 9.56 1.55 6.63
C ALA A 91 8.47 0.91 7.51
N ARG A 92 7.87 -0.19 7.06
CA ARG A 92 6.79 -0.87 7.81
C ARG A 92 7.25 -1.41 9.16
N PRO A 93 8.40 -2.11 9.27
CA PRO A 93 8.93 -2.53 10.57
C PRO A 93 9.19 -1.37 11.53
N ASP A 94 9.57 -0.20 11.03
CA ASP A 94 9.81 0.97 11.89
C ASP A 94 8.48 1.52 12.45
N LEU A 95 7.41 1.54 11.65
CA LEU A 95 6.06 1.85 12.15
C LEU A 95 5.56 0.78 13.14
N ASP A 96 5.86 -0.50 12.91
CA ASP A 96 5.52 -1.59 13.84
C ASP A 96 6.24 -1.43 15.19
N ARG A 97 7.52 -1.03 15.16
CA ARG A 97 8.30 -0.73 16.38
C ARG A 97 7.72 0.44 17.16
N LEU A 98 7.29 1.50 16.48
CA LEU A 98 6.62 2.64 17.11
C LEU A 98 5.32 2.24 17.81
N VAL A 99 4.57 1.31 17.23
CA VAL A 99 3.37 0.74 17.88
C VAL A 99 3.75 -0.12 19.08
N ALA A 100 4.76 -1.00 18.94
CA ALA A 100 5.22 -1.85 20.02
C ALA A 100 5.79 -1.05 21.22
N ALA A 101 6.40 0.10 20.95
CA ALA A 101 6.89 1.05 21.95
C ALA A 101 5.78 1.91 22.58
N GLY A 102 4.53 1.79 22.12
CA GLY A 102 3.39 2.58 22.60
C GLY A 102 3.41 4.04 22.14
N VAL A 103 4.25 4.40 21.16
CA VAL A 103 4.31 5.75 20.59
C VAL A 103 3.13 5.97 19.66
N LEU A 104 2.82 5.00 18.80
CA LEU A 104 1.66 5.03 17.92
C LEU A 104 0.64 3.96 18.31
N THR A 105 -0.63 4.20 17.99
CA THR A 105 -1.64 3.14 18.01
C THR A 105 -1.61 2.35 16.70
N ALA A 106 -2.18 1.14 16.71
CA ALA A 106 -2.35 0.36 15.48
C ALA A 106 -3.16 1.13 14.42
N GLY A 107 -4.20 1.86 14.83
CA GLY A 107 -4.98 2.70 13.92
C GLY A 107 -4.16 3.82 13.28
N GLN A 108 -3.31 4.50 14.06
CA GLN A 108 -2.42 5.55 13.55
C GLN A 108 -1.36 5.01 12.57
N ARG A 109 -0.82 3.82 12.84
CA ARG A 109 0.04 3.11 11.89
C ARG A 109 -0.71 2.84 10.59
N ASP A 110 -1.92 2.33 10.66
CA ASP A 110 -2.71 1.98 9.47
C ASP A 110 -3.09 3.25 8.67
N GLU A 111 -3.37 4.37 9.32
CA GLU A 111 -3.53 5.68 8.68
C GLU A 111 -2.27 6.10 7.90
N LEU A 112 -1.09 5.95 8.50
CA LEU A 112 0.18 6.28 7.83
C LEU A 112 0.45 5.37 6.63
N LEU A 113 0.22 4.06 6.77
CA LEU A 113 0.36 3.10 5.67
C LEU A 113 -0.64 3.36 4.54
N ALA A 114 -1.86 3.80 4.89
CA ALA A 114 -2.89 4.13 3.91
C ALA A 114 -2.48 5.27 2.99
N LEU A 115 -1.62 6.19 3.43
CA LEU A 115 -1.11 7.28 2.58
C LEU A 115 -0.33 6.76 1.37
N ALA A 116 0.35 5.62 1.49
CA ALA A 116 1.11 5.01 0.41
C ALA A 116 0.27 4.10 -0.51
N LEU A 117 -1.03 3.95 -0.25
CA LEU A 117 -1.89 3.14 -1.12
C LEU A 117 -2.20 3.89 -2.41
N ARG A 118 -1.98 3.21 -3.53
CA ARG A 118 -2.40 3.65 -4.86
C ARG A 118 -3.31 2.60 -5.49
N PRO A 119 -4.20 3.00 -6.41
CA PRO A 119 -4.95 2.03 -7.21
C PRO A 119 -3.99 1.05 -7.90
N LEU A 120 -4.28 -0.24 -7.77
CA LEU A 120 -3.65 -1.29 -8.57
C LEU A 120 -4.36 -1.30 -9.92
N ILE A 121 -3.63 -0.94 -10.97
CA ILE A 121 -4.13 -1.02 -12.34
C ILE A 121 -3.68 -2.34 -12.94
N VAL A 122 -4.62 -3.25 -13.16
CA VAL A 122 -4.41 -4.52 -13.86
C VAL A 122 -4.48 -4.27 -15.36
N THR A 123 -3.42 -4.63 -16.08
CA THR A 123 -3.36 -4.51 -17.53
C THR A 123 -3.67 -5.84 -18.21
N ARG A 124 -3.96 -5.77 -19.51
CA ARG A 124 -4.08 -6.96 -20.39
C ARG A 124 -2.85 -7.87 -20.29
N LEU A 125 -1.65 -7.27 -20.22
CA LEU A 125 -0.40 -8.01 -20.16
C LEU A 125 -0.25 -8.75 -18.82
N ASP A 126 -0.60 -8.11 -17.71
CA ASP A 126 -0.57 -8.76 -16.39
C ASP A 126 -1.48 -9.99 -16.35
N VAL A 127 -2.68 -9.89 -16.93
CA VAL A 127 -3.60 -11.04 -17.05
C VAL A 127 -3.02 -12.13 -17.94
N ALA A 128 -2.43 -11.77 -19.08
CA ALA A 128 -1.81 -12.72 -20.00
C ALA A 128 -0.68 -13.51 -19.31
N ASP A 129 0.22 -12.78 -18.66
CA ASP A 129 1.41 -13.32 -18.00
C ASP A 129 1.05 -14.17 -16.79
N GLU A 130 -0.02 -13.86 -16.06
CA GLU A 130 -0.46 -14.63 -14.89
C GLU A 130 -1.30 -15.86 -15.25
N MET A 131 -2.16 -15.76 -16.27
CA MET A 131 -3.14 -16.81 -16.60
C MET A 131 -2.65 -17.80 -17.65
N PHE A 132 -1.73 -17.42 -18.54
CA PHE A 132 -1.38 -18.22 -19.70
C PHE A 132 0.13 -18.42 -19.86
N ASN A 133 0.51 -19.59 -20.36
CA ASN A 133 1.87 -19.91 -20.78
C ASN A 133 2.18 -19.24 -22.14
N PRO A 134 3.47 -19.11 -22.52
CA PRO A 134 3.84 -18.57 -23.84
C PRO A 134 3.27 -19.35 -25.03
N ASP A 135 2.96 -20.64 -24.84
CA ASP A 135 2.29 -21.50 -25.84
C ASP A 135 0.76 -21.31 -25.90
N GLY A 136 0.22 -20.42 -25.07
CA GLY A 136 -1.20 -20.10 -24.99
C GLY A 136 -2.04 -21.12 -24.22
N THR A 137 -1.44 -22.08 -23.49
CA THR A 137 -2.16 -22.93 -22.54
C THR A 137 -2.43 -22.20 -21.23
N GLU A 138 -3.52 -22.52 -20.53
CA GLU A 138 -3.77 -21.97 -19.19
C GLU A 138 -2.73 -22.53 -18.20
N LYS A 139 -2.25 -21.67 -17.30
CA LYS A 139 -1.34 -22.02 -16.21
C LYS A 139 -2.05 -22.77 -15.08
#